data_AF-A0AAW9DDN9-F1
#
_entry.id   AF-A0AAW9DDN9-F1
#
_cell.length_a   1.000
_cell.length_b   1.000
_cell.length_c   1.000
_cell.angle_alpha   90.00
_cell.angle_beta   90.00
_cell.angle_gamma   90.00
#
_symmetry.space_group_name_H-M   'P 1'
#
loop_
_entity.id
_entity.type
_entity.pdbx_description
1 polymer ?
#
loop_
_entity_poly.entity_id
_entity_poly.type
_entity_poly.pdbx_seq_one_letter_code
_entity_poly.pdbx_strand_id
1 'polypeptide(L)'
;MKSKACNILKASIRRSNGLEQSILCHGFSGAIEICLFFKKIYKTTDFDDCIKSLKEKLISDFREDMTYGFNTTAEFENIKTKDNLGYLDGIIGILLTMIELNNLKVTTNWQRALLLFDDVIKEVK
;
A
#
# COMPACT_ATOMS: atom_id res chain seq x y z
N MET A 1 23.38 -0.49 -4.23
CA MET A 1 22.03 -0.16 -4.73
C MET A 1 20.96 -0.33 -3.64
N LYS A 2 20.85 -1.50 -2.98
CA LYS A 2 19.93 -1.77 -1.84
C LYS A 2 19.86 -0.66 -0.78
N SER A 3 20.99 -0.32 -0.15
CA SER A 3 21.03 0.69 0.94
C SER A 3 20.46 2.04 0.50
N LYS A 4 20.77 2.49 -0.72
CA LYS A 4 20.23 3.73 -1.28
C LYS A 4 18.71 3.65 -1.47
N ALA A 5 18.20 2.55 -2.03
CA ALA A 5 16.76 2.35 -2.20
C ALA A 5 16.02 2.34 -0.86
N CYS A 6 16.55 1.63 0.15
CA CYS A 6 15.97 1.60 1.49
C CYS A 6 15.93 3.01 2.12
N ASN A 7 17.02 3.77 2.02
CA ASN A 7 17.09 5.12 2.58
C ASN A 7 16.10 6.07 1.89
N ILE A 8 15.93 5.96 0.57
CA ILE A 8 14.94 6.74 -0.18
C ILE A 8 13.53 6.43 0.32
N LEU A 9 13.16 5.16 0.42
CA LEU A 9 11.83 4.76 0.86
C LEU A 9 11.53 5.25 2.29
N LYS A 10 12.45 5.00 3.25
CA LYS A 10 12.31 5.50 4.62
C LYS A 10 12.17 7.02 4.68
N ALA A 11 12.98 7.75 3.89
CA ALA A 11 12.91 9.21 3.84
C ALA A 11 11.58 9.71 3.23
N SER A 12 11.05 9.03 2.22
CA SER A 12 9.75 9.36 1.61
C SER A 12 8.60 9.14 2.59
N ILE A 13 8.57 8.02 3.31
CA ILE A 13 7.54 7.73 4.32
C ILE A 13 7.59 8.73 5.46
N ARG A 14 8.79 9.02 5.98
CA ARG A 14 8.98 10.01 7.05
C ARG A 14 8.51 11.41 6.65
N ARG A 15 8.70 11.80 5.40
CA ARG A 15 8.20 13.09 4.90
C ARG A 15 6.67 13.08 4.73
N SER A 16 6.08 11.93 4.42
CA SER A 16 4.63 11.75 4.23
C SER A 16 3.99 12.73 3.22
N ASN A 17 4.78 13.34 2.33
CA ASN A 17 4.28 14.33 1.38
C ASN A 17 3.35 13.66 0.36
N GLY A 18 2.09 14.10 0.30
CA GLY A 18 1.07 13.54 -0.58
C GLY A 18 0.50 12.18 -0.14
N LEU A 19 0.81 11.70 1.07
CA LEU A 19 0.16 10.52 1.66
C LEU A 19 -1.00 10.96 2.55
N GLU A 20 -2.14 11.22 1.92
CA GLU A 20 -3.33 11.77 2.60
C GLU A 20 -4.58 10.90 2.46
N GLN A 21 -4.51 9.84 1.66
CA GLN A 21 -5.62 8.94 1.40
C GLN A 21 -5.23 7.48 1.66
N SER A 22 -6.23 6.63 1.83
CA SER A 22 -6.02 5.19 2.02
C SER A 22 -5.69 4.43 0.74
N ILE A 23 -5.97 4.98 -0.45
CA ILE A 23 -5.89 4.27 -1.74
C ILE A 23 -4.48 3.78 -2.14
N LEU A 24 -4.42 2.93 -3.16
CA LEU A 24 -3.19 2.26 -3.59
C LEU A 24 -2.25 3.15 -4.40
N CYS A 25 -2.78 3.98 -5.31
CA CYS A 25 -1.97 4.74 -6.28
C CYS A 25 -1.02 5.76 -5.61
N HIS A 26 -1.54 6.51 -4.65
CA HIS A 26 -0.81 7.60 -3.97
C HIS A 26 -1.25 7.76 -2.51
N GLY A 27 -1.60 6.65 -1.86
CA GLY A 27 -2.05 6.62 -0.48
C GLY A 27 -1.28 5.64 0.41
N PHE A 28 -1.79 5.46 1.63
CA PHE A 28 -1.17 4.60 2.64
C PHE A 28 -1.02 3.17 2.16
N SER A 29 -2.01 2.62 1.45
CA SER A 29 -1.94 1.26 0.91
C SER A 29 -0.75 1.04 -0.02
N GLY A 30 -0.49 1.95 -0.95
CA GLY A 30 0.66 1.84 -1.85
C GLY A 30 1.99 1.87 -1.10
N ALA A 31 2.12 2.79 -0.14
CA ALA A 31 3.34 2.90 0.67
C ALA A 31 3.57 1.64 1.52
N ILE A 32 2.51 1.04 2.07
CA ILE A 32 2.55 -0.21 2.84
C ILE A 32 3.03 -1.36 1.96
N GLU A 33 2.45 -1.54 0.78
CA GLU A 33 2.82 -2.62 -0.15
C GLU A 33 4.29 -2.55 -0.56
N ILE A 34 4.82 -1.36 -0.82
CA ILE A 34 6.25 -1.18 -1.13
C ILE A 34 7.11 -1.54 0.08
N CYS A 35 6.71 -1.18 1.31
CA CYS A 35 7.44 -1.57 2.52
C CYS A 35 7.44 -3.08 2.76
N LEU A 36 6.28 -3.73 2.61
CA LEU A 36 6.12 -5.17 2.74
C LEU A 36 6.98 -5.89 1.70
N PHE A 37 6.98 -5.39 0.46
CA PHE A 37 7.84 -5.89 -0.61
C PHE A 37 9.32 -5.80 -0.22
N PHE A 38 9.80 -4.64 0.21
CA PHE A 38 11.20 -4.45 0.65
C PHE A 38 11.58 -5.37 1.81
N LYS A 39 10.70 -5.49 2.81
CA LYS A 39 10.85 -6.41 3.93
C LYS A 39 11.04 -7.86 3.44
N LYS A 40 10.19 -8.30 2.50
CA LYS A 40 10.22 -9.64 1.91
C LYS A 40 11.48 -9.89 1.08
N ILE A 41 11.80 -9.03 0.11
CA ILE A 41 12.94 -9.24 -0.81
C ILE A 41 14.29 -9.15 -0.11
N TYR A 42 14.40 -8.30 0.90
CA TYR A 42 15.65 -8.06 1.61
C TYR A 42 15.77 -8.80 2.94
N LYS A 43 14.73 -9.54 3.36
CA LYS A 43 14.66 -10.27 4.62
C LYS A 43 15.12 -9.41 5.80
N THR A 44 14.48 -8.26 5.97
CA THR A 44 14.90 -7.22 6.92
C THR A 44 13.72 -6.73 7.76
N THR A 45 14.00 -6.26 8.98
CA THR A 45 13.02 -5.61 9.87
C THR A 45 13.05 -4.08 9.78
N ASP A 46 13.88 -3.53 8.89
CA ASP A 46 14.12 -2.10 8.69
C ASP A 46 12.87 -1.25 8.40
N PHE A 47 11.78 -1.88 8.00
CA PHE A 47 10.53 -1.23 7.62
C PHE A 47 9.38 -1.49 8.60
N ASP A 48 9.62 -2.21 9.71
CA ASP A 48 8.56 -2.59 10.64
C ASP A 48 7.87 -1.37 11.26
N ASP A 49 8.64 -0.36 11.69
CA ASP A 49 8.10 0.89 12.22
C ASP A 49 7.33 1.69 11.16
N CYS A 50 7.82 1.67 9.91
CA CYS A 50 7.13 2.33 8.80
C CYS A 50 5.78 1.67 8.51
N ILE A 51 5.76 0.34 8.43
CA ILE A 51 4.54 -0.46 8.20
C ILE A 51 3.56 -0.24 9.34
N LYS A 52 4.03 -0.25 10.60
CA LYS A 52 3.19 0.00 11.77
C LYS A 52 2.55 1.38 11.70
N SER A 53 3.34 2.44 11.49
CA SER A 53 2.82 3.81 11.42
C SER A 53 1.83 4.01 10.27
N LEU A 54 2.12 3.46 9.09
CA LEU A 54 1.21 3.55 7.94
C LEU A 54 -0.08 2.75 8.16
N LYS A 55 0.02 1.56 8.79
CA LYS A 55 -1.15 0.75 9.16
C LYS A 55 -2.04 1.49 10.16
N GLU A 56 -1.46 2.16 11.16
CA GLU A 56 -2.22 2.96 12.12
C GLU A 56 -3.01 4.08 11.41
N LYS A 57 -2.38 4.77 10.44
CA LYS A 57 -3.06 5.79 9.61
C LYS A 57 -4.17 5.18 8.75
N LEU A 58 -3.90 4.07 8.08
CA LEU A 58 -4.89 3.35 7.27
C LEU A 58 -6.11 2.95 8.12
N ILE A 59 -5.90 2.43 9.33
CA ILE A 59 -7.00 2.05 10.22
C ILE A 59 -7.75 3.29 10.72
N SER A 60 -7.06 4.40 10.99
CA SER A 60 -7.73 5.63 11.44
C SER A 60 -8.63 6.27 10.39
N ASP A 61 -8.39 5.97 9.11
CA ASP A 61 -9.25 6.43 8.01
C ASP A 61 -10.55 5.61 7.89
N PHE A 62 -10.65 4.46 8.57
CA PHE A 62 -11.82 3.61 8.53
C PHE A 62 -13.02 4.25 9.24
N ARG A 63 -14.17 4.18 8.58
CA ARG A 63 -15.41 4.88 8.91
C ARG A 63 -16.59 3.94 8.75
N GLU A 64 -17.12 3.42 9.87
CA GLU A 64 -18.25 2.48 9.87
C GLU A 64 -19.53 3.04 9.22
N ASP A 65 -19.66 4.37 9.13
CA ASP A 65 -20.78 5.07 8.50
C ASP A 65 -20.71 5.11 6.96
N MET A 66 -19.61 4.62 6.36
CA MET A 66 -19.43 4.55 4.90
C MET A 66 -19.74 3.15 4.36
N THR A 67 -20.32 3.07 3.16
CA THR A 67 -20.70 1.81 2.48
C THR A 67 -19.61 0.75 2.52
N TYR A 68 -18.36 1.17 2.28
CA TYR A 68 -17.18 0.30 2.22
C TYR A 68 -16.11 0.65 3.25
N GLY A 69 -16.44 1.50 4.23
CA GLY A 69 -15.53 1.84 5.31
C GLY A 69 -14.46 2.88 4.99
N PHE A 70 -14.20 3.22 3.73
CA PHE A 70 -13.13 4.15 3.34
C PHE A 70 -13.62 5.19 2.34
N ASN A 71 -13.14 6.42 2.49
CA ASN A 71 -13.36 7.46 1.49
C ASN A 71 -12.45 7.21 0.28
N THR A 72 -13.08 6.82 -0.83
CA THR A 72 -12.41 6.56 -2.13
C THR A 72 -12.89 7.51 -3.21
N THR A 73 -13.48 8.65 -2.81
CA THR A 73 -13.96 9.65 -3.76
C THR A 73 -12.77 10.24 -4.51
N ALA A 74 -12.73 10.04 -5.83
CA ALA A 74 -11.67 10.61 -6.65
C ALA A 74 -11.73 12.15 -6.61
N GLU A 75 -10.60 12.80 -6.30
CA GLU A 75 -10.51 14.28 -6.27
C GLU A 75 -10.56 14.91 -7.67
N PHE A 76 -10.32 14.12 -8.72
CA PHE A 76 -10.04 14.64 -10.06
C PHE A 76 -11.22 14.65 -11.04
N GLU A 77 -12.36 14.04 -10.72
CA GLU A 77 -13.44 13.94 -11.69
C GLU A 77 -14.73 14.63 -11.22
N ASN A 78 -15.34 15.39 -12.12
CA ASN A 78 -16.71 15.92 -12.03
C ASN A 78 -17.79 14.82 -11.92
N ILE A 79 -17.37 13.56 -11.77
CA ILE A 79 -18.18 12.37 -11.54
C ILE A 79 -17.79 11.84 -10.17
N LYS A 80 -18.41 12.37 -9.11
CA LYS A 80 -18.33 11.79 -7.78
C LYS A 80 -19.08 10.45 -7.78
N THR A 81 -18.43 9.37 -8.20
CA THR A 81 -18.89 8.04 -7.81
C THR A 81 -18.64 7.94 -6.30
N LYS A 82 -19.74 7.86 -5.54
CA LYS A 82 -19.71 7.87 -4.07
C LYS A 82 -18.95 6.67 -3.50
N ASP A 83 -18.71 5.67 -4.32
CA ASP A 83 -18.08 4.40 -3.98
C ASP A 83 -17.20 3.90 -5.13
N ASN A 84 -15.91 4.26 -5.13
CA ASN A 84 -14.99 3.80 -6.17
C ASN A 84 -14.51 2.36 -5.86
N LEU A 85 -14.93 1.41 -6.69
CA LEU A 85 -14.52 0.01 -6.60
C LEU A 85 -13.17 -0.29 -7.29
N GLY A 86 -12.48 0.74 -7.79
CA GLY A 86 -11.25 0.61 -8.55
C GLY A 86 -10.08 -0.06 -7.79
N TYR A 87 -9.13 -0.57 -8.57
CA TYR A 87 -7.90 -1.18 -8.05
C TYR A 87 -6.90 -0.14 -7.54
N LEU A 88 -6.58 0.87 -8.36
CA LEU A 88 -5.58 1.88 -8.02
C LEU A 88 -6.14 2.95 -7.07
N ASP A 89 -7.37 3.38 -7.33
CA ASP A 89 -7.94 4.61 -6.73
C ASP A 89 -9.18 4.30 -5.89
N GLY A 90 -9.48 3.02 -5.67
CA GLY A 90 -10.70 2.55 -5.04
C GLY A 90 -10.47 1.53 -3.93
N ILE A 91 -11.57 1.00 -3.41
CA ILE A 91 -11.57 0.13 -2.24
C ILE A 91 -10.82 -1.19 -2.45
N ILE A 92 -10.78 -1.70 -3.68
CA ILE A 92 -10.18 -3.03 -3.95
C ILE A 92 -8.68 -3.01 -3.66
N GLY A 93 -7.96 -1.93 -3.99
CA GLY A 93 -6.55 -1.79 -3.63
C GLY A 93 -6.31 -1.74 -2.12
N ILE A 94 -7.21 -1.10 -1.38
CA ILE A 94 -7.18 -1.03 0.08
C ILE A 94 -7.35 -2.43 0.68
N LEU A 95 -8.38 -3.16 0.25
CA LEU A 95 -8.67 -4.50 0.77
C LEU A 95 -7.55 -5.49 0.47
N LEU A 96 -6.98 -5.45 -0.75
CA LEU A 96 -5.83 -6.29 -1.10
C LEU A 96 -4.63 -6.04 -0.17
N THR A 97 -4.37 -4.77 0.15
CA THR A 97 -3.33 -4.38 1.11
C THR A 97 -3.63 -4.88 2.52
N MET A 98 -4.88 -4.77 2.98
CA MET A 98 -5.30 -5.27 4.29
C MET A 98 -5.15 -6.79 4.40
N ILE A 99 -5.46 -7.53 3.34
CA ILE A 99 -5.29 -8.99 3.28
C ILE A 99 -3.80 -9.33 3.45
N GLU A 100 -2.90 -8.66 2.73
CA GLU A 100 -1.45 -8.87 2.84
C GLU A 100 -0.92 -8.53 4.24
N LEU A 101 -1.34 -7.40 4.83
CA LEU A 101 -0.99 -6.99 6.20
C LEU A 101 -1.37 -8.02 7.27
N ASN A 102 -2.44 -8.78 7.03
CA ASN A 102 -2.92 -9.82 7.94
C ASN A 102 -2.38 -11.21 7.60
N ASN A 103 -1.40 -11.30 6.69
CA ASN A 103 -0.82 -12.56 6.19
C ASN A 103 -1.88 -13.54 5.67
N LEU A 104 -2.98 -13.01 5.13
CA LEU A 104 -4.01 -13.80 4.51
C LEU A 104 -3.60 -14.15 3.08
N LYS A 105 -3.76 -15.41 2.69
CA LYS A 105 -3.24 -15.91 1.42
C LYS A 105 -4.02 -15.34 0.23
N VAL A 106 -3.34 -14.55 -0.61
CA VAL A 106 -3.80 -14.21 -1.96
C VAL A 106 -3.07 -15.09 -2.98
N THR A 107 -3.81 -15.77 -3.85
CA THR A 107 -3.23 -16.68 -4.87
C THR A 107 -3.00 -16.01 -6.22
N THR A 108 -3.19 -14.70 -6.32
CA THR A 108 -3.10 -13.92 -7.56
C THR A 108 -1.79 -13.15 -7.66
N ASN A 109 -1.45 -12.68 -8.87
CA ASN A 109 -0.24 -11.88 -9.13
C ASN A 109 -0.53 -10.37 -9.13
N TRP A 110 -1.49 -9.90 -8.32
CA TRP A 110 -1.99 -8.53 -8.40
C TRP A 110 -0.90 -7.46 -8.17
N GLN A 111 0.06 -7.74 -7.30
CA GLN A 111 1.24 -6.90 -7.02
C GLN A 111 2.12 -6.64 -8.25
N ARG A 112 2.06 -7.50 -9.30
CA ARG A 112 2.82 -7.28 -10.54
C ARG A 112 2.40 -6.02 -11.29
N ALA A 113 1.15 -5.58 -11.15
CA ALA A 113 0.69 -4.31 -11.73
C ALA A 113 1.39 -3.09 -11.11
N LEU A 114 1.95 -3.24 -9.90
CA LEU A 114 2.71 -2.21 -9.19
C LEU A 114 4.24 -2.36 -9.35
N LEU A 115 4.69 -3.27 -10.20
CA LEU A 115 6.11 -3.61 -10.36
C LEU A 115 6.76 -4.17 -9.09
N LEU A 116 5.97 -4.80 -8.21
CA LEU A 116 6.46 -5.48 -7.01
C LEU A 116 6.67 -6.97 -7.33
N PHE A 117 7.86 -7.28 -7.85
CA PHE A 117 8.23 -8.60 -8.36
C PHE A 117 8.94 -9.46 -7.31
N ASP A 118 8.21 -10.39 -6.67
CA ASP A 118 8.75 -11.24 -5.60
C ASP A 118 9.55 -12.46 -6.12
N ASP A 119 9.42 -12.75 -7.41
CA ASP A 119 10.16 -13.76 -8.15
C ASP A 119 11.60 -13.32 -8.50
N VAL A 120 11.93 -12.04 -8.36
CA VAL A 120 13.33 -11.54 -8.48
C VAL A 120 14.28 -12.26 -7.52
N ILE A 121 13.77 -12.76 -6.38
CA ILE A 121 14.58 -13.54 -5.42
C ILE A 121 14.99 -14.91 -6.00
N LYS A 122 14.23 -15.47 -6.96
CA LYS A 122 14.48 -16.80 -7.53
C LYS A 122 15.57 -16.81 -8.59
N GLU A 123 15.82 -15.68 -9.25
CA GLU A 123 16.80 -15.57 -10.34
C GLU A 123 18.23 -15.31 -9.85
N VAL A 124 18.44 -14.96 -8.58
CA VAL A 124 19.78 -14.70 -7.99
C VAL A 124 20.37 -15.98 -7.39
N LYS A 125 20.29 -17.11 -8.10
CA LYS A 125 20.96 -18.36 -7.73
C LYS A 125 22.07 -18.71 -8.70
#